data_AF-A0A1Y1I268-F1
#
_entry.id   AF-A0A1Y1I268-F1
#
_cell.length_a   1.000
_cell.length_b   1.000
_cell.length_c   1.000
_cell.angle_alpha   90.00
_cell.angle_beta   90.00
_cell.angle_gamma   90.00
#
_symmetry.space_group_name_H-M   'P 1'
#
loop_
_entity.id
_entity.type
_entity.pdbx_description
1 polymer ?
#
loop_
_entity_poly.entity_id
_entity_poly.type
_entity_poly.pdbx_seq_one_letter_code
_entity_poly.pdbx_strand_id
1 'polypeptide(L)'
;MGIDLKAGGRNKKTARLAPKSDNVYLKLLVKLYRFLVRRTDSKFNAVVLKRLFMSRINRPPLSISRLSKFMKGKEDKIAVVVGTITDDVRFYEVPKLKVACLKATETARARILQAGGEVLTFDQLALRAPTGAGTILLRGPKNARESVRHFGIAPGQPHSHTKPFVRAKGRKFEKARGRRNSRGFKA
;
A
#
# COMPACT_ATOMS: atom_id res chain seq x y z
N MET A 1 48.31 -11.59 -7.83
CA MET A 1 47.58 -10.99 -6.69
C MET A 1 46.09 -11.22 -6.87
N GLY A 2 45.44 -11.93 -5.95
CA GLY A 2 43.98 -12.07 -5.95
C GLY A 2 43.32 -10.84 -5.31
N ILE A 3 42.26 -10.32 -5.90
CA ILE A 3 41.49 -9.21 -5.32
C ILE A 3 40.52 -9.80 -4.30
N ASP A 4 40.61 -9.39 -3.03
CA ASP A 4 39.64 -9.76 -2.00
C ASP A 4 38.32 -9.01 -2.23
N LEU A 5 37.35 -9.71 -2.79
CA LEU A 5 36.05 -9.15 -3.14
C LEU A 5 34.97 -9.70 -2.22
N LYS A 6 34.34 -8.81 -1.45
CA LYS A 6 33.15 -9.12 -0.65
C LYS A 6 32.08 -9.79 -1.53
N ALA A 7 31.64 -10.98 -1.13
CA ALA A 7 30.69 -11.81 -1.88
C ALA A 7 31.10 -12.06 -3.36
N GLY A 8 32.41 -12.14 -3.64
CA GLY A 8 32.94 -12.39 -4.99
C GLY A 8 32.65 -11.27 -5.99
N GLY A 9 32.43 -10.03 -5.50
CA GLY A 9 32.20 -8.84 -6.34
C GLY A 9 30.79 -8.75 -6.94
N ARG A 10 29.90 -9.71 -6.67
CA ARG A 10 28.54 -9.75 -7.23
C ARG A 10 27.51 -9.12 -6.30
N ASN A 11 26.91 -8.02 -6.73
CA ASN A 11 25.80 -7.38 -6.01
C ASN A 11 24.44 -7.96 -6.42
N LYS A 12 23.84 -8.80 -5.56
CA LYS A 12 22.50 -9.36 -5.78
C LYS A 12 21.42 -8.30 -5.53
N LYS A 13 20.56 -8.05 -6.53
CA LYS A 13 19.36 -7.22 -6.38
C LYS A 13 18.18 -8.08 -5.95
N THR A 14 17.63 -7.81 -4.76
CA THR A 14 16.49 -8.56 -4.18
C THR A 14 15.12 -7.97 -4.55
N ALA A 15 15.09 -6.84 -5.25
CA ALA A 15 13.85 -6.18 -5.67
C ALA A 15 13.27 -6.80 -6.94
N ARG A 16 11.93 -6.76 -7.08
CA ARG A 16 11.26 -7.18 -8.32
C ARG A 16 11.55 -6.21 -9.45
N LEU A 17 11.97 -6.75 -10.60
CA LEU A 17 12.25 -6.00 -11.83
C LEU A 17 11.08 -6.01 -12.83
N ALA A 18 10.12 -6.92 -12.64
CA ALA A 18 8.94 -7.11 -13.49
C ALA A 18 7.73 -7.54 -12.64
N PRO A 19 6.49 -7.31 -13.11
CA PRO A 19 5.31 -7.85 -12.46
C PRO A 19 5.27 -9.38 -12.62
N LYS A 20 4.89 -10.10 -11.56
CA LYS A 20 4.65 -11.57 -11.63
C LYS A 20 3.29 -11.93 -12.27
N SER A 21 2.40 -10.96 -12.42
CA SER A 21 1.02 -11.21 -12.85
C SER A 21 0.92 -11.33 -14.37
N ASP A 22 0.05 -12.22 -14.84
CA ASP A 22 -0.25 -12.41 -16.27
C ASP A 22 -1.34 -11.49 -16.83
N ASN A 23 -1.90 -10.60 -16.02
CA ASN A 23 -2.88 -9.62 -16.47
C ASN A 23 -2.29 -8.71 -17.55
N VAL A 24 -2.86 -8.76 -18.75
CA VAL A 24 -2.42 -8.03 -19.94
C VAL A 24 -2.46 -6.52 -19.73
N TYR A 25 -3.54 -5.98 -19.15
CA TYR A 25 -3.66 -4.54 -18.86
C TYR A 25 -2.59 -4.05 -17.91
N LEU A 26 -2.25 -4.83 -16.88
CA LEU A 26 -1.14 -4.48 -15.98
C LEU A 26 0.21 -4.52 -16.71
N LYS A 27 0.43 -5.50 -17.59
CA LYS A 27 1.66 -5.59 -18.41
C LYS A 27 1.78 -4.38 -19.35
N LEU A 28 0.70 -3.93 -19.97
CA LEU A 28 0.68 -2.73 -20.83
C LEU A 28 0.95 -1.45 -20.04
N LEU A 29 0.31 -1.29 -18.88
CA LEU A 29 0.53 -0.14 -17.99
C LEU A 29 1.98 -0.09 -17.51
N VAL A 30 2.59 -1.25 -17.20
CA VAL A 30 4.02 -1.34 -16.89
C VAL A 30 4.90 -0.91 -18.07
N LYS A 31 4.57 -1.30 -19.31
CA LYS A 31 5.32 -0.86 -20.50
C LYS A 31 5.26 0.67 -20.65
N LEU A 32 4.07 1.25 -20.48
CA LEU A 32 3.87 2.71 -20.49
C LEU A 32 4.73 3.42 -19.45
N TYR A 33 4.65 3.01 -18.17
CA TYR A 33 5.44 3.65 -17.12
C TYR A 33 6.94 3.38 -17.24
N ARG A 34 7.36 2.25 -17.83
CA ARG A 34 8.77 1.99 -18.12
C ARG A 34 9.28 2.93 -19.22
N PHE A 35 8.47 3.22 -20.23
CA PHE A 35 8.78 4.24 -21.24
C PHE A 35 8.90 5.63 -20.60
N LEU A 36 7.92 6.03 -19.77
CA LEU A 36 7.96 7.32 -19.08
C LEU A 36 9.20 7.48 -18.20
N VAL A 37 9.53 6.48 -17.38
CA VAL A 37 10.72 6.52 -16.52
C VAL A 37 12.00 6.75 -17.31
N ARG A 38 12.12 6.12 -18.49
CA ARG A 38 13.30 6.26 -19.34
C ARG A 38 13.38 7.62 -20.04
N ARG A 39 12.26 8.34 -20.19
CA ARG A 39 12.17 9.55 -21.02
C ARG A 39 11.94 10.85 -20.26
N THR A 40 11.46 10.80 -19.01
CA THR A 40 10.98 11.99 -18.29
C THR A 40 11.80 12.36 -17.05
N ASP A 41 12.86 11.62 -16.72
CA ASP A 41 13.74 11.79 -15.52
C ASP A 41 13.01 12.03 -14.17
N SER A 42 11.70 11.82 -14.14
CA SER A 42 10.85 12.09 -12.99
C SER A 42 10.92 10.93 -12.00
N LYS A 43 11.36 11.25 -10.78
CA LYS A 43 11.37 10.30 -9.65
C LYS A 43 9.98 9.74 -9.35
N PHE A 44 8.91 10.51 -9.63
CA PHE A 44 7.53 10.05 -9.43
C PHE A 44 7.24 8.79 -10.26
N ASN A 45 7.57 8.81 -11.55
CA ASN A 45 7.34 7.68 -12.46
C ASN A 45 8.12 6.45 -12.02
N ALA A 46 9.36 6.63 -11.53
CA ALA A 46 10.18 5.53 -11.02
C ALA A 46 9.53 4.85 -9.80
N VAL A 47 8.93 5.65 -8.90
CA VAL A 47 8.20 5.13 -7.74
C VAL A 47 6.91 4.42 -8.16
N VAL A 48 6.14 4.98 -9.11
CA VAL A 48 4.92 4.35 -9.63
C VAL A 48 5.25 2.99 -10.27
N LEU A 49 6.25 2.94 -11.15
CA LEU A 49 6.71 1.71 -11.80
C LEU A 49 7.10 0.64 -10.77
N LYS A 50 7.88 1.01 -9.75
CA LYS A 50 8.25 0.10 -8.66
C LYS A 50 7.02 -0.43 -7.92
N ARG A 51 6.01 0.40 -7.69
CA ARG A 51 4.76 0.01 -7.01
C ARG A 51 3.88 -0.90 -7.87
N LEU A 52 3.90 -0.77 -9.20
CA LEU A 52 3.17 -1.67 -10.10
C LEU A 52 3.71 -3.11 -10.05
N PHE A 53 5.00 -3.30 -9.80
CA PHE A 53 5.62 -4.62 -9.64
C PHE A 53 5.29 -5.31 -8.31
N MET A 54 4.79 -4.54 -7.33
CA MET A 54 4.53 -5.04 -5.99
C MET A 54 3.41 -6.08 -5.97
N SER A 55 3.58 -7.07 -5.08
CA SER A 55 2.52 -8.05 -4.79
C SER A 55 1.28 -7.38 -4.20
N ARG A 56 0.14 -8.07 -4.24
CA ARG A 56 -1.13 -7.59 -3.66
C ARG A 56 -0.98 -7.16 -2.20
N ILE A 57 -0.23 -7.91 -1.40
CA ILE A 57 0.03 -7.60 0.02
C ILE A 57 0.73 -6.24 0.19
N ASN A 58 1.60 -5.88 -0.75
CA ASN A 58 2.34 -4.62 -0.74
C ASN A 58 1.57 -3.46 -1.40
N ARG A 59 0.40 -3.72 -1.99
CA ARG A 59 -0.55 -2.72 -2.52
C ARG A 59 -1.84 -2.72 -1.68
N PRO A 60 -1.77 -2.31 -0.40
CA PRO A 60 -2.93 -2.30 0.48
C PRO A 60 -3.99 -1.32 -0.04
N PRO A 61 -5.28 -1.60 0.20
CA PRO A 61 -6.35 -0.66 -0.14
C PRO A 61 -6.26 0.62 0.70
N LEU A 62 -6.79 1.72 0.17
CA LEU A 62 -6.93 3.00 0.86
C LEU A 62 -8.41 3.39 0.90
N SER A 63 -8.93 3.73 2.08
CA SER A 63 -10.32 4.18 2.21
C SER A 63 -10.48 5.63 1.75
N ILE A 64 -11.68 5.98 1.24
CA ILE A 64 -12.01 7.38 0.89
C ILE A 64 -11.83 8.31 2.09
N SER A 65 -12.22 7.88 3.29
CA SER A 65 -12.05 8.65 4.53
C SER A 65 -10.60 9.04 4.83
N ARG A 66 -9.66 8.11 4.63
CA ARG A 66 -8.23 8.39 4.80
C ARG A 66 -7.67 9.22 3.66
N LEU A 67 -8.15 8.99 2.44
CA LEU A 67 -7.75 9.77 1.27
C LEU A 67 -8.12 11.24 1.47
N SER A 68 -9.37 11.53 1.86
CA SER A 68 -9.84 12.88 2.18
C SER A 68 -8.97 13.56 3.24
N LYS A 69 -8.63 12.85 4.33
CA LYS A 69 -7.71 13.38 5.37
C LYS A 69 -6.34 13.78 4.83
N PHE A 70 -5.76 13.00 3.91
CA PHE A 70 -4.46 13.32 3.32
C PHE A 70 -4.51 14.43 2.27
N MET A 71 -5.69 14.65 1.67
CA MET A 71 -5.93 15.66 0.65
C MET A 71 -6.42 17.00 1.22
N LYS A 72 -6.72 17.08 2.51
CA LYS A 72 -7.08 18.33 3.19
C LYS A 72 -6.00 19.40 2.95
N GLY A 73 -6.41 20.56 2.43
CA GLY A 73 -5.52 21.68 2.07
C GLY A 73 -4.71 21.46 0.78
N LYS A 74 -5.03 20.43 -0.02
CA LYS A 74 -4.36 20.10 -1.28
C LYS A 74 -5.37 19.69 -2.36
N GLU A 75 -6.50 20.37 -2.38
CA GLU A 75 -7.70 19.99 -3.15
C GLU A 75 -7.50 20.13 -4.66
N ASP A 76 -6.59 21.00 -5.09
CA ASP A 76 -6.25 21.21 -6.50
C ASP A 76 -5.47 20.03 -7.12
N LYS A 77 -4.84 19.21 -6.27
CA LYS A 77 -3.92 18.15 -6.70
C LYS A 77 -4.63 16.82 -6.92
N ILE A 78 -4.05 15.98 -7.78
CA ILE A 78 -4.58 14.64 -8.04
C ILE A 78 -4.00 13.65 -7.01
N ALA A 79 -4.87 12.96 -6.28
CA ALA A 79 -4.49 11.88 -5.38
C ALA A 79 -4.18 10.60 -6.16
N VAL A 80 -2.94 10.13 -6.14
CA VAL A 80 -2.51 8.94 -6.89
C VAL A 80 -2.29 7.76 -5.94
N VAL A 81 -3.02 6.67 -6.16
CA VAL A 81 -2.95 5.45 -5.34
C VAL A 81 -2.66 4.24 -6.22
N VAL A 82 -1.46 3.68 -6.11
CA VAL A 82 -1.10 2.42 -6.79
C VAL A 82 -1.66 1.22 -6.00
N GLY A 83 -2.99 1.10 -6.01
CA GLY A 83 -3.74 0.13 -5.24
C GLY A 83 -5.25 0.28 -5.46
N THR A 84 -6.02 -0.29 -4.54
CA THR A 84 -7.48 -0.22 -4.57
C THR A 84 -8.00 0.88 -3.65
N ILE A 85 -9.00 1.62 -4.09
CA ILE A 85 -9.74 2.56 -3.26
C ILE A 85 -11.06 1.93 -2.85
N THR A 86 -11.33 1.97 -1.55
CA THR A 86 -12.52 1.37 -0.94
C THR A 86 -13.38 2.43 -0.29
N ASP A 87 -14.68 2.16 -0.27
CA ASP A 87 -15.63 3.01 0.44
C ASP A 87 -15.47 2.89 1.97
N ASP A 88 -15.96 3.88 2.69
CA ASP A 88 -16.08 3.89 4.14
C ASP A 88 -17.47 4.41 4.50
N VAL A 89 -18.36 3.50 4.89
CA VAL A 89 -19.77 3.80 5.22
C VAL A 89 -19.89 4.77 6.40
N ARG A 90 -18.88 4.82 7.27
CA ARG A 90 -18.83 5.73 8.43
C ARG A 90 -18.50 7.17 8.05
N PHE A 91 -18.02 7.38 6.83
CA PHE A 91 -17.67 8.71 6.33
C PHE A 91 -18.89 9.25 5.60
N TYR A 92 -19.58 10.23 6.16
CA TYR A 92 -20.88 10.69 5.66
C TYR A 92 -20.74 11.57 4.40
N GLU A 93 -20.01 12.68 4.52
CA GLU A 93 -19.82 13.64 3.43
C GLU A 93 -18.47 13.43 2.76
N VAL A 94 -18.52 13.13 1.46
CA VAL A 94 -17.31 12.97 0.64
C VAL A 94 -17.03 14.30 -0.04
N PRO A 95 -15.85 14.94 0.19
CA PRO A 95 -15.50 16.15 -0.53
C PRO A 95 -15.20 15.84 -2.00
N LYS A 96 -15.18 16.88 -2.83
CA LYS A 96 -14.75 16.77 -4.23
C LYS A 96 -13.29 16.32 -4.29
N LEU A 97 -13.05 15.15 -4.89
CA LEU A 97 -11.72 14.53 -4.93
C LEU A 97 -11.36 14.16 -6.37
N LYS A 98 -10.15 14.54 -6.83
CA LYS A 98 -9.55 14.04 -8.07
C LYS A 98 -8.61 12.89 -7.74
N VAL A 99 -8.92 11.69 -8.21
CA VAL A 99 -8.26 10.48 -7.73
C VAL A 99 -7.85 9.57 -8.87
N ALA A 100 -6.58 9.21 -8.96
CA ALA A 100 -6.08 8.19 -9.88
C ALA A 100 -5.77 6.88 -9.12
N CYS A 101 -6.34 5.76 -9.55
CA CYS A 101 -6.12 4.48 -8.89
C CYS A 101 -6.13 3.27 -9.85
N LEU A 102 -5.66 2.11 -9.37
CA LEU A 102 -5.69 0.87 -10.17
C LEU A 102 -7.09 0.25 -10.18
N LYS A 103 -7.82 0.37 -9.07
CA LYS A 103 -9.18 -0.13 -8.92
C LYS A 103 -9.91 0.75 -7.90
N ALA A 104 -11.15 1.13 -8.19
CA ALA A 104 -12.08 1.65 -7.21
C ALA A 104 -13.17 0.61 -6.99
N THR A 105 -13.69 0.46 -5.77
CA THR A 105 -14.95 -0.24 -5.57
C THR A 105 -16.09 0.58 -6.18
N GLU A 106 -17.15 -0.08 -6.65
CA GLU A 106 -18.27 0.60 -7.32
C GLU A 106 -18.91 1.64 -6.41
N THR A 107 -19.13 1.29 -5.14
CA THR A 107 -19.64 2.20 -4.11
C THR A 107 -18.72 3.41 -3.91
N ALA A 108 -17.40 3.20 -3.90
CA ALA A 108 -16.44 4.30 -3.75
C ALA A 108 -16.46 5.22 -4.98
N ARG A 109 -16.53 4.64 -6.17
CA ARG A 109 -16.61 5.37 -7.44
C ARG A 109 -17.89 6.21 -7.48
N ALA A 110 -19.04 5.63 -7.17
CA ALA A 110 -20.33 6.31 -7.17
C ALA A 110 -20.32 7.52 -6.23
N ARG A 111 -19.81 7.36 -5.00
CA ARG A 111 -19.76 8.45 -4.01
C ARG A 111 -18.80 9.57 -4.40
N ILE A 112 -17.65 9.26 -4.98
CA ILE A 112 -16.71 10.27 -5.48
C ILE A 112 -17.34 11.07 -6.63
N LEU A 113 -18.01 10.39 -7.56
CA LEU A 113 -18.66 11.05 -8.70
C LEU A 113 -19.88 11.88 -8.26
N GLN A 114 -20.67 11.39 -7.30
CA GLN A 114 -21.80 12.13 -6.72
C GLN A 114 -21.34 13.41 -6.02
N ALA A 115 -20.17 13.40 -5.38
CA ALA A 115 -19.54 14.59 -4.81
C ALA A 115 -18.94 15.55 -5.87
N GLY A 116 -19.15 15.30 -7.17
CA GLY A 116 -18.57 16.07 -8.27
C GLY A 116 -17.06 15.87 -8.44
N GLY A 117 -16.50 14.81 -7.85
CA GLY A 117 -15.12 14.40 -8.00
C GLY A 117 -14.86 13.62 -9.29
N GLU A 118 -13.63 13.15 -9.43
CA GLU A 118 -13.18 12.45 -10.64
C GLU A 118 -12.34 11.22 -10.28
N VAL A 119 -12.62 10.10 -10.95
CA VAL A 119 -11.87 8.84 -10.78
C VAL A 119 -11.15 8.51 -12.09
N LEU A 120 -9.83 8.65 -12.08
CA LEU A 120 -8.93 8.44 -13.20
C LEU A 120 -8.27 7.07 -13.18
N THR A 121 -8.00 6.54 -14.37
CA THR A 121 -7.07 5.43 -14.57
C THR A 121 -5.63 5.93 -14.70
N PHE A 122 -4.67 5.01 -14.62
CA PHE A 122 -3.24 5.36 -14.68
C PHE A 122 -2.78 5.76 -16.08
N ASP A 123 -3.43 5.26 -17.13
CA ASP A 123 -3.24 5.70 -18.52
C ASP A 123 -3.75 7.13 -18.73
N GLN A 124 -4.94 7.46 -18.21
CA GLN A 124 -5.46 8.83 -18.20
C GLN A 124 -4.57 9.79 -17.41
N LEU A 125 -4.05 9.34 -16.25
CA LEU A 125 -3.09 10.12 -15.46
C LEU A 125 -1.81 10.40 -16.25
N ALA A 126 -1.29 9.41 -16.98
CA ALA A 126 -0.09 9.58 -17.80
C ALA A 126 -0.27 10.61 -18.92
N LEU A 127 -1.47 10.71 -19.50
CA LEU A 127 -1.80 11.74 -20.49
C LEU A 127 -1.84 13.15 -19.87
N ARG A 128 -2.45 13.29 -18.68
CA ARG A 128 -2.61 14.60 -18.02
C ARG A 128 -1.34 15.11 -17.35
N ALA A 129 -0.60 14.23 -16.69
CA ALA A 129 0.56 14.57 -15.88
C ALA A 129 1.71 13.58 -16.14
N PRO A 130 2.32 13.59 -17.34
CA PRO A 130 3.38 12.63 -17.71
C PRO A 130 4.62 12.74 -16.81
N THR A 131 4.88 13.91 -16.22
CA THR A 131 5.96 14.14 -15.25
C THR A 131 5.53 13.92 -13.79
N GLY A 132 4.23 13.78 -13.52
CA GLY A 132 3.67 13.71 -12.17
C GLY A 132 3.48 15.06 -11.47
N ALA A 133 3.62 16.18 -12.19
CA ALA A 133 3.35 17.52 -11.65
C ALA A 133 1.90 17.65 -11.15
N GLY A 134 1.69 18.35 -10.04
CA GLY A 134 0.35 18.52 -9.46
C GLY A 134 -0.27 17.25 -8.86
N THR A 135 0.51 16.19 -8.62
CA THR A 135 0.03 14.93 -8.05
C THR A 135 0.56 14.67 -6.63
N ILE A 136 -0.17 13.86 -5.86
CA ILE A 136 0.23 13.39 -4.53
C ILE A 136 0.18 11.88 -4.51
N LEU A 137 1.33 11.24 -4.35
CA LEU A 137 1.43 9.79 -4.33
C LEU A 137 1.15 9.21 -2.93
N LEU A 138 -0.02 8.62 -2.74
CA LEU A 138 -0.46 8.05 -1.47
C LEU A 138 -0.31 6.52 -1.45
N ARG A 139 -0.38 5.94 -0.24
CA ARG A 139 -0.35 4.48 -0.03
C ARG A 139 -1.25 4.11 1.15
N GLY A 140 -1.97 2.99 1.02
CA GLY A 140 -2.69 2.38 2.13
C GLY A 140 -1.78 1.88 3.27
N PRO A 141 -2.34 1.58 4.45
CA PRO A 141 -1.59 1.08 5.60
C PRO A 141 -1.10 -0.36 5.37
N LYS A 142 0.19 -0.54 5.10
CA LYS A 142 0.78 -1.86 4.85
C LYS A 142 0.73 -2.78 6.08
N ASN A 143 1.03 -2.23 7.26
CA ASN A 143 1.24 -3.01 8.48
C ASN A 143 -0.04 -3.23 9.31
N ALA A 144 -1.19 -2.70 8.87
CA ALA A 144 -2.46 -2.85 9.59
C ALA A 144 -3.14 -4.22 9.35
N ARG A 145 -2.52 -5.11 8.56
CA ARG A 145 -3.06 -6.43 8.24
C ARG A 145 -2.93 -7.39 9.43
N GLU A 146 -3.91 -8.27 9.58
CA GLU A 146 -3.93 -9.28 10.66
C GLU A 146 -2.66 -10.12 10.75
N SER A 147 -2.13 -10.59 9.61
CA SER A 147 -0.90 -11.40 9.59
C SER A 147 0.30 -10.67 10.21
N VAL A 148 0.37 -9.34 10.08
CA VAL A 148 1.49 -8.53 10.59
C VAL A 148 1.44 -8.42 12.11
N ARG A 149 0.26 -8.60 12.73
CA ARG A 149 0.12 -8.61 14.19
C ARG A 149 0.82 -9.79 14.85
N HIS A 150 1.08 -10.85 14.09
CA HIS A 150 1.78 -12.05 14.56
C HIS A 150 3.30 -12.00 14.34
N PHE A 151 3.82 -10.91 13.77
CA PHE A 151 5.24 -10.74 13.51
C PHE A 151 5.92 -9.92 14.60
N GLY A 152 7.24 -10.06 14.71
CA GLY A 152 8.07 -9.35 15.68
C GLY A 152 8.53 -10.26 16.81
N ILE A 153 8.77 -9.67 17.98
CA ILE A 153 9.24 -10.38 19.17
C ILE A 153 8.23 -11.47 19.54
N ALA A 154 8.69 -12.66 19.93
CA ALA A 154 7.80 -13.79 20.22
C ALA A 154 6.78 -13.43 21.33
N PRO A 155 5.52 -13.88 21.22
CA PRO A 155 4.51 -13.62 22.25
C PRO A 155 4.93 -14.19 23.60
N GLY A 156 4.97 -13.35 24.63
CA GLY A 156 5.38 -13.78 25.97
C GLY A 156 6.83 -13.47 26.32
N GLN A 157 7.56 -12.77 25.45
CA GLN A 157 8.75 -12.04 25.89
C GLN A 157 8.36 -10.67 26.47
N PRO A 158 9.16 -10.11 27.40
CA PRO A 158 8.97 -8.75 27.90
C PRO A 158 8.85 -7.74 26.77
N HIS A 159 7.93 -6.77 26.91
CA HIS A 159 7.63 -5.73 25.90
C HIS A 159 7.11 -6.23 24.55
N SER A 160 6.71 -7.50 24.43
CA SER A 160 6.08 -8.04 23.22
C SER A 160 4.60 -7.61 23.12
N HIS A 161 4.23 -7.01 21.99
CA HIS A 161 2.82 -6.75 21.62
C HIS A 161 2.30 -7.69 20.53
N THR A 162 3.07 -8.73 20.21
CA THR A 162 2.78 -9.69 19.16
C THR A 162 1.58 -10.55 19.54
N LYS A 163 0.60 -10.64 18.64
CA LYS A 163 -0.58 -11.47 18.81
C LYS A 163 -0.17 -12.95 18.73
N PRO A 164 -0.52 -13.80 19.72
CA PRO A 164 -0.28 -15.23 19.63
C PRO A 164 -1.20 -15.92 18.61
N PHE A 165 -0.73 -17.03 18.04
CA PHE A 165 -1.54 -17.93 17.23
C PHE A 165 -2.35 -18.87 18.14
N VAL A 166 -3.55 -18.43 18.51
CA VAL A 166 -4.46 -19.19 19.39
C VAL A 166 -5.51 -19.93 18.56
N ARG A 167 -5.88 -21.14 19.01
CA ARG A 167 -6.94 -21.95 18.36
C ARG A 167 -8.31 -21.25 18.41
N ALA A 168 -8.66 -20.65 19.54
CA ALA A 168 -9.92 -19.94 19.72
C ALA A 168 -9.75 -18.77 20.70
N LYS A 169 -10.70 -17.84 20.66
CA LYS A 169 -10.79 -16.78 21.68
C LYS A 169 -11.55 -17.31 22.89
N GLY A 170 -11.07 -17.04 24.10
CA GLY A 170 -11.81 -17.35 25.33
C GLY A 170 -10.93 -17.36 26.57
N ARG A 171 -11.55 -17.52 27.75
CA ARG A 171 -10.81 -17.62 29.03
C ARG A 171 -9.92 -18.88 29.11
N LYS A 172 -10.32 -19.95 28.42
CA LYS A 172 -9.65 -21.26 28.43
C LYS A 172 -8.44 -21.35 27.50
N PHE A 173 -8.21 -20.37 26.63
CA PHE A 173 -7.16 -20.43 25.60
C PHE A 173 -6.07 -19.39 25.87
N GLU A 174 -4.87 -19.85 26.22
CA GLU A 174 -3.63 -19.04 26.35
C GLU A 174 -3.76 -17.73 27.16
N LYS A 175 -4.57 -17.74 28.22
CA LYS A 175 -4.75 -16.60 29.14
C LYS A 175 -4.26 -16.87 30.57
N ALA A 176 -3.63 -18.01 30.85
CA ALA A 176 -3.22 -18.39 32.21
C ALA A 176 -1.77 -17.96 32.51
N ARG A 177 -0.84 -18.92 32.57
CA ARG A 177 0.58 -18.69 32.86
C ARG A 177 1.21 -17.76 31.82
N GLY A 178 2.03 -16.81 32.28
CA GLY A 178 2.73 -15.84 31.41
C GLY A 178 1.88 -14.65 30.94
N ARG A 179 0.58 -14.60 31.26
CA ARG A 179 -0.32 -13.49 30.90
C ARG A 179 -0.87 -12.72 32.10
N ARG A 180 -0.74 -13.27 33.32
CA ARG A 180 -1.28 -12.72 34.56
C ARG A 180 -0.32 -12.96 35.71
N ASN A 181 -0.14 -11.96 36.57
CA ASN A 181 0.76 -12.03 37.73
C ASN A 181 0.39 -13.19 38.67
N SER A 182 -0.92 -13.49 38.82
CA SER A 182 -1.41 -14.54 39.72
C SER A 182 -1.16 -15.98 39.26
N ARG A 183 -0.61 -16.19 38.05
CA ARG A 183 -0.34 -17.52 37.50
C ARG A 183 1.15 -17.65 37.12
N GLY A 184 2.02 -17.52 38.10
CA GLY A 184 3.47 -17.71 37.99
C GLY A 184 4.23 -16.45 37.62
N PHE A 185 4.01 -15.90 36.42
CA PHE A 185 4.62 -14.65 35.97
C PHE A 185 3.78 -13.98 34.89
N LYS A 186 4.09 -12.71 34.60
CA LYS A 186 3.53 -11.95 33.48
C LYS A 186 4.66 -11.38 32.65
N ALA A 187 4.64 -11.73 31.36
CA ALA A 187 5.50 -11.15 30.35
C ALA A 187 4.95 -9.81 29.83
#